data_AF-A0A7W1DXP9-F1
#
_entry.id   AF-A0A7W1DXP9-F1
#
_cell.length_a   1.000
_cell.length_b   1.000
_cell.length_c   1.000
_cell.angle_alpha   90.00
_cell.angle_beta   90.00
_cell.angle_gamma   90.00
#
_symmetry.space_group_name_H-M   'P 1'
#
loop_
_entity.id
_entity.type
_entity.pdbx_description
1 polymer ?
#
loop_
_entity_poly.entity_id
_entity_poly.type
_entity_poly.pdbx_seq_one_letter_code
_entity_poly.pdbx_strand_id
1 'polypeptide(L)' 'MTSGPSTGEQPLSQRLLELLVCPIDHQTLIQEDNELVCTACGRRYPIVAGIPNMVVE' A
#
# COMPACT_ATOMS: atom_id res chain seq x y z
N MET A 1 34.33 -12.47 20.93
CA MET A 1 34.19 -12.24 19.48
C MET A 1 32.80 -11.65 19.29
N THR A 2 32.78 -10.41 18.83
CA THR A 2 31.82 -9.37 19.19
C THR A 2 30.70 -9.23 18.15
N SER A 3 29.50 -8.90 18.66
CA SER A 3 28.35 -8.26 18.00
C SER A 3 27.38 -9.11 17.16
N GLY A 4 26.16 -9.26 17.70
CA GLY A 4 24.95 -9.43 16.91
C GLY A 4 24.51 -8.11 16.25
N PRO A 5 23.67 -8.14 15.20
CA PRO A 5 23.30 -6.93 14.47
C PRO A 5 22.20 -6.17 15.20
N SER A 6 22.55 -4.97 15.64
CA SER A 6 21.64 -3.92 16.09
C SER A 6 20.91 -3.31 14.88
N THR A 7 19.59 -3.20 15.01
CA THR A 7 18.71 -2.11 14.53
C THR A 7 19.09 -1.37 13.23
N GLY A 8 18.23 -1.50 12.20
CA GLY A 8 17.81 -0.30 11.45
C GLY A 8 17.83 -0.30 9.93
N GLU A 9 18.33 -1.32 9.24
CA GLU A 9 18.36 -1.32 7.77
C GLU A 9 18.01 -2.73 7.26
N GLN A 10 16.72 -3.03 7.13
CA GLN A 10 16.27 -4.21 6.40
C GLN A 10 16.03 -3.76 4.95
N PRO A 11 16.74 -4.28 3.94
CA PRO A 11 16.34 -4.04 2.56
C PRO A 11 14.89 -4.52 2.42
N LEU A 12 13.99 -3.62 2.04
CA LEU A 12 12.56 -3.90 1.88
C LEU A 12 12.45 -5.17 1.02
N SER A 13 12.14 -6.30 1.66
CA SER A 13 12.10 -7.59 0.97
C SER A 13 11.03 -7.52 -0.10
N GLN A 14 11.26 -8.14 -1.26
CA GLN A 14 10.36 -8.07 -2.42
C GLN A 14 8.89 -8.41 -2.07
N ARG A 15 8.72 -9.29 -1.08
CA ARG A 15 7.44 -9.69 -0.47
C ARG A 15 6.66 -8.58 0.25
N LEU A 16 7.33 -7.48 0.61
CA LEU A 16 6.76 -6.27 1.22
C LEU A 16 6.26 -5.27 0.16
N LEU A 17 6.75 -5.33 -1.09
CA LEU A 17 6.22 -4.53 -2.21
C LEU A 17 4.97 -5.16 -2.84
N GLU A 18 4.77 -6.47 -2.66
CA GLU A 18 3.54 -7.18 -3.04
C GLU A 18 2.33 -6.82 -2.15
N LEU A 19 2.54 -5.99 -1.12
CA LEU A 19 1.56 -5.42 -0.19
C LEU A 19 0.95 -4.08 -0.66
N LEU A 20 0.97 -3.78 -1.96
CA LEU A 20 0.23 -2.64 -2.53
C LEU A 20 -1.27 -2.96 -2.61
N VAL A 21 -1.87 -3.05 -1.44
CA VAL A 21 -3.26 -3.42 -1.19
C VAL A 21 -3.94 -2.29 -0.43
N CYS A 22 -5.27 -2.29 -0.36
CA CYS A 22 -6.03 -1.25 0.36
C CYS A 22 -5.42 -0.99 1.74
N PRO A 23 -5.14 0.27 2.15
CA PRO A 23 -4.47 0.58 3.41
C PRO A 23 -5.28 0.19 4.67
N ILE A 24 -6.54 -0.23 4.49
CA ILE A 24 -7.45 -0.61 5.57
C ILE A 24 -7.55 -2.13 5.69
N ASP A 25 -7.91 -2.80 4.59
CA ASP A 25 -8.28 -4.22 4.61
C ASP A 25 -7.25 -5.12 3.92
N HIS A 26 -6.21 -4.53 3.33
CA HIS A 26 -5.19 -5.24 2.56
C HIS A 26 -5.78 -6.07 1.39
N GLN A 27 -6.87 -5.57 0.80
CA GLN A 27 -7.57 -6.20 -0.31
C GLN A 27 -7.23 -5.55 -1.65
N THR A 28 -7.54 -6.26 -2.74
CA THR A 28 -7.32 -5.82 -4.12
C THR A 28 -8.10 -4.56 -4.45
N LEU A 29 -7.41 -3.63 -5.14
CA LEU A 29 -8.00 -2.42 -5.70
C LEU A 29 -8.19 -2.61 -7.21
N ILE A 30 -9.34 -2.20 -7.74
CA ILE A 30 -9.63 -2.13 -9.16
C ILE A 30 -9.60 -0.66 -9.56
N GLN A 31 -8.94 -0.34 -10.68
CA GLN A 31 -9.01 0.99 -11.26
C GLN A 31 -10.28 1.11 -12.11
N GLU A 32 -11.13 2.07 -11.76
CA GLU A 32 -12.32 2.45 -12.52
C GLU A 32 -12.15 3.93 -12.89
N ASP A 33 -12.04 4.23 -14.19
CA ASP A 33 -11.81 5.59 -14.69
C ASP A 33 -10.64 6.32 -13.97
N ASN A 34 -10.96 7.38 -13.22
CA ASN A 34 -10.03 8.24 -12.50
C ASN A 34 -10.01 7.96 -10.98
N GLU A 35 -10.35 6.74 -10.57
CA GLU A 35 -10.42 6.33 -9.18
C GLU A 35 -10.01 4.86 -8.99
N LEU A 36 -9.52 4.54 -7.80
CA LEU A 36 -9.26 3.16 -7.37
C LEU A 36 -10.36 2.73 -6.40
N VAL A 37 -11.07 1.66 -6.74
CA VAL A 37 -12.14 1.09 -5.93
C VAL A 37 -11.68 -0.20 -5.28
N CYS A 38 -11.80 -0.29 -3.96
CA CYS A 38 -11.54 -1.54 -3.25
C CYS A 38 -12.71 -2.51 -3.40
N THR A 39 -12.45 -3.74 -3.86
CA THR A 39 -13.51 -4.75 -4.05
C THR A 39 -14.09 -5.30 -2.75
N ALA A 40 -13.35 -5.17 -1.65
CA ALA A 40 -13.78 -5.71 -0.36
C ALA A 40 -14.53 -4.68 0.50
N CYS A 41 -13.94 -3.49 0.70
CA CYS A 41 -14.57 -2.45 1.53
C CYS A 41 -15.36 -1.41 0.73
N GLY A 42 -15.30 -1.43 -0.60
CA GLY A 42 -16.04 -0.51 -1.46
C GLY A 42 -15.54 0.93 -1.42
N ARG A 43 -14.38 1.19 -0.78
CA ARG A 43 -13.77 2.53 -0.73
C ARG A 43 -13.28 2.95 -2.11
N ARG A 44 -13.47 4.24 -2.41
CA ARG A 44 -13.12 4.85 -3.70
C ARG A 44 -12.04 5.90 -3.44
N TYR A 45 -10.88 5.73 -4.04
CA TYR A 45 -9.72 6.61 -3.89
C TYR A 45 -9.50 7.38 -5.20
N PRO A 46 -9.78 8.69 -5.24
CA PRO A 46 -9.62 9.46 -6.47
C PRO A 46 -8.15 9.60 -6.87
N ILE A 47 -7.86 9.53 -8.17
CA ILE A 47 -6.53 9.71 -8.75
C ILE A 47 -6.36 11.19 -9.10
N VAL A 48 -5.54 11.90 -8.35
CA VAL A 48 -5.26 13.34 -8.55
C VAL A 48 -3.83 13.48 -9.06
N ALA A 49 -3.65 14.14 -10.20
CA ALA A 49 -2.34 14.28 -10.85
C ALA A 49 -1.60 12.94 -11.11
N GLY A 50 -2.37 11.87 -11.35
CA GLY A 50 -1.82 10.53 -11.56
C GLY A 50 -1.42 9.79 -10.27
N ILE A 51 -1.70 10.36 -9.09
CA ILE A 51 -1.43 9.73 -7.79
C ILE A 51 -2.75 9.39 -7.10
N PRO A 52 -2.98 8.13 -6.70
CA PRO A 52 -4.17 7.76 -5.95
C PRO A 52 -4.12 8.38 -4.55
N ASN A 53 -5.12 9.19 -4.24
CA ASN A 53 -5.26 9.82 -2.94
C ASN A 53 -5.88 8.82 -1.94
N MET A 54 -5.01 8.15 -1.17
CA MET A 54 -5.39 7.22 -0.11
C MET A 54 -5.31 7.85 1.29
N VAL A 55 -5.59 9.15 1.41
CA VAL A 55 -5.67 9.82 2.72
C VAL A 55 -6.98 9.41 3.40
N VAL A 56 -6.85 8.74 4.54
CA VAL A 56 -7.94 8.45 5.47
C VAL A 56 -7.78 9.39 6.66
N GLU A 57 -8.74 10.29 6.84
CA GLU A 57 -8.85 11.15 8.04
C GLU A 57 -9.29 10.34 9.28
#